data_AF-A0A7C1EVR0-F1
#
_entry.id   AF-A0A7C1EVR0-F1
#
_cell.length_a   1.000
_cell.length_b   1.000
_cell.length_c   1.000
_cell.angle_alpha   90.00
_cell.angle_beta   90.00
_cell.angle_gamma   90.00
#
_symmetry.space_group_name_H-M   'P 1'
#
loop_
_entity.id
_entity.type
_entity.pdbx_description
1 polymer ?
#
loop_
_entity_poly.entity_id
_entity_poly.type
_entity_poly.pdbx_seq_one_letter_code
_entity_poly.pdbx_strand_id
1 'polypeptide(L)'
;MTSSTTVRNQVPSEPRGIVASITAGFEVVNRQFLLVLLPLLLDIWLWLGVHLSIAPITRQLAGFFREMMLTSGSDATPNNTQALTNLLEAAGERFNFFSVLSTAPLGLPSLLSGRPAILTPFGAPATFALGNVLLYLLMQVVFVMAGVWVGALYFGMIAQQVRDGRFNFRELVTRVWADWLRLLIVLALALVLIFLIGAPTFVIASVASAFNPLLGYLILVVVGTGLLWVLIFGGFAPHGIVLQKRGLFGGLLDSLRLVQSNLPQTASLFATLTLINLGLSTLWGLPADASWLLLLGISGHAIVATATVTATFVFYQDRYRWWQAMQKTTTTAHTARRS
;
A
#
# COMPACT_ATOMS: atom_id res chain seq x y z
N MET A 1 36.98 30.00 -39.33
CA MET A 1 36.04 30.57 -38.34
C MET A 1 35.42 29.42 -37.58
N THR A 2 35.94 29.15 -36.39
CA THR A 2 35.51 28.06 -35.51
C THR A 2 34.28 28.50 -34.72
N SER A 3 33.12 27.94 -35.06
CA SER A 3 31.89 28.10 -34.28
C SER A 3 32.01 27.30 -32.99
N SER A 4 32.35 27.99 -31.90
CA SER A 4 32.29 27.48 -30.54
C SER A 4 30.82 27.35 -30.12
N THR A 5 30.27 26.15 -30.27
CA THR A 5 28.99 25.77 -29.70
C THR A 5 29.12 25.78 -28.18
N THR A 6 28.70 26.87 -27.54
CA THR A 6 28.57 26.95 -26.09
C THR A 6 27.52 25.94 -25.65
N VAL A 7 27.96 24.77 -25.18
CA VAL A 7 27.13 23.86 -24.39
C VAL A 7 26.78 24.60 -23.10
N ARG A 8 25.68 25.34 -23.12
CA ARG A 8 25.11 25.95 -21.93
C ARG A 8 24.72 24.79 -21.03
N ASN A 9 25.54 24.51 -20.01
CA ASN A 9 25.23 23.58 -18.93
C ASN A 9 23.87 23.99 -18.35
N GLN A 10 22.80 23.35 -18.80
CA GLN A 10 21.47 23.55 -18.24
C GLN A 10 21.53 22.96 -16.84
N VAL A 11 21.56 23.83 -15.82
CA VAL A 11 21.39 23.42 -14.44
C VAL A 11 20.08 22.63 -14.37
N PRO A 12 20.08 21.39 -13.84
CA PRO A 12 18.86 20.59 -13.75
C PRO A 12 17.81 21.36 -12.95
N SER A 13 16.59 21.46 -13.47
CA SER A 13 15.47 22.04 -12.71
C SER A 13 15.33 21.32 -11.38
N GLU A 14 15.21 22.08 -10.29
CA GLU A 14 15.07 21.50 -8.96
C GLU A 14 13.83 20.58 -8.87
N PRO A 15 13.89 19.50 -8.07
CA PRO A 15 12.76 18.61 -7.89
C PRO A 15 11.56 19.36 -7.31
N ARG A 16 10.35 18.98 -7.75
CA ARG A 16 9.12 19.56 -7.21
C ARG A 16 9.02 19.36 -5.69
N GLY A 17 8.46 20.38 -5.04
CA GLY A 17 8.01 20.31 -3.66
C GLY A 17 6.85 19.32 -3.49
N ILE A 18 6.48 19.07 -2.23
CA ILE A 18 5.45 18.10 -1.84
C ILE A 18 4.09 18.50 -2.40
N VAL A 19 3.67 19.75 -2.17
CA VAL A 19 2.39 20.28 -2.65
C VAL A 19 2.31 20.19 -4.17
N ALA A 20 3.38 20.60 -4.88
CA ALA A 20 3.44 20.52 -6.33
C ALA A 20 3.38 19.07 -6.85
N SER A 21 3.92 18.10 -6.11
CA SER A 21 3.81 16.68 -6.46
C SER A 21 2.38 16.16 -6.27
N ILE A 22 1.69 16.60 -5.21
CA ILE A 22 0.29 16.27 -4.95
C ILE A 22 -0.61 16.88 -6.03
N THR A 23 -0.46 18.18 -6.32
CA THR A 23 -1.20 18.85 -7.39
C THR A 23 -1.01 18.17 -8.73
N ALA A 24 0.23 17.80 -9.07
CA ALA A 24 0.52 17.05 -10.29
C ALA A 24 -0.16 15.67 -10.33
N GLY A 25 -0.28 15.00 -9.19
CA GLY A 25 -1.05 13.75 -9.07
C GLY A 25 -2.52 13.94 -9.47
N PHE A 26 -3.17 14.99 -8.96
CA PHE A 26 -4.53 15.35 -9.36
C PHE A 26 -4.65 15.76 -10.82
N GLU A 27 -3.69 16.55 -11.35
CA GLU A 27 -3.68 16.94 -12.76
C GLU A 27 -3.58 15.72 -13.69
N VAL A 28 -2.77 14.73 -13.33
CA VAL A 28 -2.64 13.49 -14.10
C VAL A 28 -3.96 12.71 -14.09
N VAL A 29 -4.59 12.55 -12.93
CA VAL A 29 -5.90 11.89 -12.81
C VAL A 29 -6.98 12.62 -13.62
N ASN A 30 -6.99 13.95 -13.58
CA ASN A 30 -7.94 14.77 -14.32
C ASN A 30 -7.76 14.65 -15.85
N ARG A 31 -6.51 14.48 -16.31
CA ARG A 31 -6.21 14.27 -17.74
C ARG A 31 -6.56 12.86 -18.22
N GLN A 32 -6.50 11.87 -17.33
CA GLN A 32 -6.78 10.47 -17.66
C GLN A 32 -7.63 9.83 -16.58
N PHE A 33 -8.94 10.07 -16.65
CA PHE A 33 -9.90 9.56 -15.66
C PHE A 33 -9.96 8.03 -15.61
N LEU A 34 -9.50 7.35 -16.68
CA LEU A 34 -9.42 5.90 -16.74
C LEU A 34 -8.60 5.28 -15.59
N LEU A 35 -7.64 6.03 -15.01
CA LEU A 35 -6.84 5.57 -13.87
C LEU A 35 -7.69 5.26 -12.62
N VAL A 36 -8.83 5.94 -12.47
CA VAL A 36 -9.75 5.79 -11.33
C VAL A 36 -10.62 4.54 -11.46
N LEU A 37 -10.72 3.97 -12.67
CA LEU A 37 -11.67 2.90 -12.96
C LEU A 37 -11.39 1.63 -12.13
N LEU A 38 -10.12 1.24 -11.97
CA LEU A 38 -9.77 0.03 -11.21
C LEU A 38 -10.17 0.11 -9.72
N PRO A 39 -9.75 1.12 -8.93
CA PRO A 39 -10.17 1.20 -7.53
C PRO A 39 -11.68 1.38 -7.39
N LEU A 40 -12.31 2.15 -8.30
CA LEU A 40 -13.77 2.33 -8.34
C LEU A 40 -14.51 1.00 -8.56
N LEU A 41 -14.09 0.19 -9.53
CA LEU A 41 -14.70 -1.11 -9.81
C LEU A 41 -14.52 -2.10 -8.66
N LEU A 42 -13.34 -2.11 -8.03
CA LEU A 42 -13.11 -2.95 -6.85
C LEU A 42 -14.07 -2.57 -5.72
N ASP A 43 -14.19 -1.28 -5.40
CA ASP A 43 -15.11 -0.83 -4.36
C ASP A 43 -16.59 -1.11 -4.74
N ILE A 44 -17.02 -0.84 -5.98
CA ILE A 44 -18.39 -1.16 -6.41
C ILE A 44 -18.68 -2.66 -6.25
N TRP A 45 -17.72 -3.52 -6.59
CA TRP A 45 -17.89 -4.95 -6.45
C TRP A 45 -17.82 -5.41 -4.99
N LEU A 46 -16.97 -4.82 -4.15
CA LEU A 46 -16.97 -5.09 -2.69
C LEU A 46 -18.24 -4.60 -2.00
N TRP A 47 -18.93 -3.62 -2.59
CA TRP A 47 -20.19 -3.09 -2.08
C TRP A 47 -21.40 -3.90 -2.51
N LEU A 48 -21.57 -4.11 -3.82
CA LEU A 48 -22.78 -4.68 -4.41
C LEU A 48 -22.65 -6.17 -4.74
N GLY A 49 -21.43 -6.70 -4.68
CA GLY A 49 -21.12 -8.09 -5.01
C GLY A 49 -21.51 -9.08 -3.93
N VAL A 50 -21.14 -10.33 -4.17
CA VAL A 50 -21.28 -11.40 -3.19
C VAL A 50 -20.25 -11.23 -2.08
N HIS A 51 -20.65 -11.48 -0.85
CA HIS A 51 -19.78 -11.40 0.31
C HIS A 51 -19.31 -12.80 0.69
N LEU A 52 -18.01 -12.92 0.99
CA LEU A 52 -17.43 -14.18 1.46
C LEU A 52 -17.04 -14.00 2.92
N SER A 53 -17.83 -14.56 3.83
CA SER A 53 -17.63 -14.43 5.27
C SER A 53 -16.70 -15.51 5.80
N ILE A 54 -15.81 -15.10 6.72
CA ILE A 54 -14.93 -15.98 7.49
C ILE A 54 -15.43 -16.19 8.93
N ALA A 55 -16.66 -15.77 9.24
CA ALA A 55 -17.26 -15.92 10.57
C ALA A 55 -17.16 -17.35 11.15
N PRO A 56 -17.35 -18.44 10.38
CA PRO A 56 -17.18 -19.78 10.94
C PRO A 56 -15.75 -20.04 11.42
N ILE A 57 -14.74 -19.55 10.69
CA ILE A 57 -13.33 -19.72 11.05
C ILE A 57 -12.98 -18.90 12.28
N THR A 58 -13.46 -17.64 12.36
CA THR A 58 -13.18 -16.80 13.53
C THR A 58 -13.87 -17.32 14.79
N ARG A 59 -15.07 -17.91 14.67
CA ARG A 59 -15.74 -18.61 15.77
C ARG A 59 -14.98 -19.86 16.21
N GLN A 60 -14.48 -20.68 15.28
CA GLN A 60 -13.62 -21.82 15.60
C GLN A 60 -12.36 -21.37 16.35
N LEU A 61 -11.71 -20.31 15.88
CA LEU A 61 -10.52 -19.75 16.52
C LEU A 61 -10.83 -19.16 17.91
N ALA A 62 -11.96 -18.46 18.07
CA ALA A 62 -12.41 -17.94 19.36
C ALA A 62 -12.74 -19.07 20.34
N GLY A 63 -13.27 -20.20 19.87
CA GLY A 63 -13.47 -21.42 20.65
C GLY A 63 -12.15 -22.01 21.13
N PHE A 64 -11.17 -22.14 20.23
CA PHE A 64 -9.82 -22.60 20.55
C PHE A 64 -9.15 -21.73 21.63
N PHE A 65 -9.22 -20.40 21.51
CA PHE A 65 -8.67 -19.50 22.53
C PHE A 65 -9.35 -19.64 23.89
N ARG A 66 -10.68 -19.81 23.90
CA ARG A 66 -11.46 -20.05 25.13
C ARG A 66 -10.99 -21.33 25.83
N GLU A 67 -10.85 -22.41 25.07
CA GLU A 67 -10.42 -23.71 25.61
C GLU A 67 -8.97 -23.66 26.12
N MET A 68 -8.05 -23.09 25.34
CA MET A 68 -6.64 -22.94 25.73
C MET A 68 -6.49 -22.16 27.04
N MET A 69 -7.25 -21.09 27.25
CA MET A 69 -7.21 -20.29 28.47
C MET A 69 -7.75 -21.07 29.68
N LEU A 70 -8.83 -21.83 29.51
CA LEU A 70 -9.38 -22.69 30.57
C LEU A 70 -8.38 -23.76 31.01
N THR A 71 -7.61 -24.33 30.07
CA THR A 71 -6.62 -25.38 30.36
C THR A 71 -5.28 -24.86 30.89
N SER A 72 -4.92 -23.61 30.58
CA SER A 72 -3.60 -23.07 30.92
C SER A 72 -3.49 -22.56 32.37
N GLY A 73 -4.60 -22.48 33.11
CA GLY A 73 -4.63 -21.99 34.49
C GLY A 73 -4.10 -20.55 34.65
N SER A 74 -4.00 -19.79 33.56
CA SER A 74 -3.47 -18.44 33.56
C SER A 74 -4.43 -17.50 34.29
N ASP A 75 -3.93 -16.69 35.23
CA ASP A 75 -4.62 -15.54 35.86
C ASP A 75 -4.93 -14.41 34.85
N ALA A 76 -5.10 -14.73 33.57
CA ALA A 76 -5.69 -13.82 32.61
C ALA A 76 -7.12 -13.51 33.10
N THR A 77 -7.35 -12.25 33.44
CA THR A 77 -8.66 -11.78 33.89
C THR A 77 -9.73 -12.24 32.88
N PRO A 78 -10.82 -12.90 33.33
CA PRO A 78 -11.89 -13.39 32.45
C PRO A 78 -12.45 -12.33 31.47
N ASN A 79 -12.31 -11.05 31.82
CA ASN A 79 -12.68 -9.92 30.96
C ASN A 79 -11.81 -9.79 29.70
N ASN A 80 -10.50 -10.06 29.78
CA ASN A 80 -9.58 -9.89 28.65
C ASN A 80 -9.79 -10.98 27.59
N THR A 81 -10.09 -12.21 28.02
CA THR A 81 -10.39 -13.33 27.12
C THR A 81 -11.71 -13.15 26.40
N GLN A 82 -12.77 -12.77 27.14
CA GLN A 82 -14.07 -12.47 26.54
C GLN A 82 -13.98 -11.31 25.56
N ALA A 83 -13.24 -10.25 25.90
CA ALA A 83 -13.03 -9.13 24.99
C ALA A 83 -12.34 -9.58 23.69
N LEU A 84 -11.30 -10.41 23.78
CA LEU A 84 -10.60 -10.94 22.61
C LEU A 84 -11.51 -11.84 21.75
N THR A 85 -12.27 -12.77 22.36
CA THR A 85 -13.15 -13.67 21.60
C THR A 85 -14.30 -12.91 20.94
N ASN A 86 -14.89 -11.93 21.63
CA ASN A 86 -15.95 -11.09 21.06
C ASN A 86 -15.41 -10.26 19.89
N LEU A 87 -14.18 -9.76 20.00
CA LEU A 87 -13.52 -9.03 18.91
C LEU A 87 -13.27 -9.91 17.69
N LEU A 88 -12.82 -11.15 17.88
CA LEU A 88 -12.63 -12.13 16.79
C LEU A 88 -13.94 -12.47 16.08
N GLU A 89 -15.00 -12.73 16.85
CA GLU A 89 -16.33 -13.03 16.30
C GLU A 89 -16.90 -11.84 15.53
N ALA A 90 -16.87 -10.64 16.12
CA ALA A 90 -17.32 -9.42 15.47
C ALA A 90 -16.52 -9.07 14.21
N ALA A 91 -15.21 -9.36 14.20
CA ALA A 91 -14.38 -9.18 13.02
C ALA A 91 -14.83 -10.11 11.88
N GLY A 92 -15.05 -11.40 12.15
CA GLY A 92 -15.46 -12.36 11.12
C GLY A 92 -16.87 -12.13 10.55
N GLU A 93 -17.78 -11.60 11.37
CA GLU A 93 -19.15 -11.23 10.96
C GLU A 93 -19.14 -10.11 9.92
N ARG A 94 -18.27 -9.12 10.11
CA ARG A 94 -18.22 -7.93 9.25
C ARG A 94 -17.23 -8.08 8.10
N PHE A 95 -16.25 -8.98 8.20
CA PHE A 95 -15.19 -9.08 7.20
C PHE A 95 -15.67 -9.73 5.91
N ASN A 96 -15.64 -8.98 4.81
CA ASN A 96 -15.73 -9.55 3.47
C ASN A 96 -14.33 -10.02 3.03
N PHE A 97 -14.13 -11.33 2.87
CA PHE A 97 -12.84 -11.91 2.52
C PHE A 97 -12.30 -11.43 1.17
N PHE A 98 -13.18 -11.03 0.27
CA PHE A 98 -12.78 -10.44 -1.00
C PHE A 98 -12.01 -9.11 -0.85
N SER A 99 -12.13 -8.43 0.30
CA SER A 99 -11.34 -7.24 0.61
C SER A 99 -9.83 -7.49 0.58
N VAL A 100 -9.38 -8.75 0.66
CA VAL A 100 -7.97 -9.16 0.50
C VAL A 100 -7.41 -8.81 -0.90
N LEU A 101 -8.27 -8.60 -1.90
CA LEU A 101 -7.86 -8.11 -3.22
C LEU A 101 -7.30 -6.68 -3.18
N SER A 102 -7.64 -5.90 -2.15
CA SER A 102 -7.04 -4.59 -1.87
C SER A 102 -5.69 -4.77 -1.18
N THR A 103 -4.62 -4.84 -1.97
CA THR A 103 -3.25 -5.04 -1.45
C THR A 103 -2.48 -3.73 -1.26
N ALA A 104 -3.17 -2.63 -0.98
CA ALA A 104 -2.55 -1.33 -0.71
C ALA A 104 -1.59 -1.40 0.50
N PRO A 105 -0.45 -0.68 0.49
CA PRO A 105 -0.03 0.30 -0.51
C PRO A 105 0.69 -0.30 -1.73
N LEU A 106 0.93 -1.61 -1.77
CA LEU A 106 1.64 -2.30 -2.87
C LEU A 106 0.73 -2.70 -4.05
N GLY A 107 -0.56 -2.40 -3.98
CA GLY A 107 -1.52 -2.63 -5.05
C GLY A 107 -2.67 -1.65 -5.02
N LEU A 108 -3.87 -2.15 -5.32
CA LEU A 108 -5.04 -1.32 -5.54
C LEU A 108 -5.63 -0.80 -4.22
N PRO A 109 -5.83 0.52 -4.05
CA PRO A 109 -6.52 1.06 -2.89
C PRO A 109 -8.04 0.81 -2.98
N SER A 110 -8.68 0.65 -1.83
CA SER A 110 -10.13 0.45 -1.70
C SER A 110 -10.63 1.07 -0.40
N LEU A 111 -11.76 1.77 -0.47
CA LEU A 111 -12.45 2.32 0.71
C LEU A 111 -13.06 1.17 1.52
N LEU A 112 -13.71 0.24 0.83
CA LEU A 112 -14.51 -0.81 1.45
C LEU A 112 -13.67 -1.97 1.99
N SER A 113 -12.39 -2.06 1.62
CA SER A 113 -11.46 -2.96 2.31
C SER A 113 -11.17 -2.51 3.74
N GLY A 114 -11.17 -1.20 4.02
CA GLY A 114 -10.97 -0.63 5.36
C GLY A 114 -12.25 -0.46 6.17
N ARG A 115 -13.40 -0.39 5.49
CA ARG A 115 -14.73 -0.30 6.09
C ARG A 115 -15.66 -1.31 5.39
N PRO A 116 -15.83 -2.53 5.92
CA PRO A 116 -16.74 -3.48 5.31
C PRO A 116 -18.18 -2.95 5.33
N ALA A 117 -18.82 -2.96 4.17
CA ALA A 117 -20.25 -2.67 4.05
C ALA A 117 -21.05 -3.87 4.57
N ILE A 118 -22.04 -3.60 5.43
CA ILE A 118 -22.92 -4.64 6.00
C ILE A 118 -24.20 -4.75 5.17
N LEU A 119 -24.60 -3.66 4.51
CA LEU A 119 -25.79 -3.56 3.70
C LEU A 119 -25.45 -3.04 2.30
N THR A 120 -26.39 -3.26 1.39
CA THR A 120 -26.42 -2.67 0.06
C THR A 120 -27.71 -1.85 -0.10
N PRO A 121 -27.82 -0.98 -1.12
CA PRO A 121 -29.09 -0.33 -1.44
C PRO A 121 -30.23 -1.31 -1.76
N PHE A 122 -29.90 -2.57 -2.05
CA PHE A 122 -30.85 -3.65 -2.30
C PHE A 122 -31.16 -4.50 -1.06
N GLY A 123 -30.61 -4.15 0.11
CA GLY A 123 -30.76 -4.91 1.36
C GLY A 123 -29.49 -5.70 1.71
N ALA A 124 -29.67 -6.84 2.40
CA ALA A 124 -28.55 -7.68 2.80
C ALA A 124 -27.88 -8.33 1.56
N PRO A 125 -26.55 -8.26 1.42
CA PRO A 125 -25.83 -8.89 0.32
C PRO A 125 -25.90 -10.42 0.42
N ALA A 126 -25.77 -11.10 -0.71
CA ALA A 126 -25.65 -12.56 -0.73
C ALA A 126 -24.32 -12.98 -0.08
N THR A 127 -24.38 -13.75 0.99
CA THR A 127 -23.21 -14.13 1.80
C THR A 127 -22.93 -15.63 1.70
N PHE A 128 -21.70 -15.98 1.35
CA PHE A 128 -21.19 -17.35 1.41
C PHE A 128 -20.26 -17.49 2.61
N ALA A 129 -20.46 -18.54 3.41
CA ALA A 129 -19.66 -18.79 4.59
C ALA A 129 -18.51 -19.75 4.24
N LEU A 130 -17.28 -19.34 4.55
CA LEU A 130 -16.10 -20.16 4.35
C LEU A 130 -15.71 -20.81 5.69
N GLY A 131 -16.05 -22.09 5.83
CA GLY A 131 -15.85 -22.85 7.07
C GLY A 131 -14.59 -23.72 7.13
N ASN A 132 -13.86 -23.83 6.03
CA ASN A 132 -12.69 -24.70 5.92
C ASN A 132 -11.40 -23.86 5.95
N VAL A 133 -10.56 -24.10 6.97
CA VAL A 133 -9.30 -23.36 7.19
C VAL A 133 -8.29 -23.58 6.06
N LEU A 134 -8.19 -24.79 5.50
CA LEU A 134 -7.27 -25.05 4.39
C LEU A 134 -7.70 -24.28 3.13
N LEU A 135 -9.00 -24.30 2.81
CA LEU A 135 -9.56 -23.53 1.70
C LEU A 135 -9.34 -22.02 1.91
N TYR A 136 -9.51 -21.53 3.14
CA TYR A 136 -9.21 -20.14 3.49
C TYR A 136 -7.76 -19.78 3.17
N LEU A 137 -6.80 -20.59 3.62
CA LEU A 137 -5.37 -20.34 3.38
C LEU A 137 -5.03 -20.37 1.89
N LEU A 138 -5.60 -21.31 1.13
CA LEU A 138 -5.39 -21.38 -0.33
C LEU A 138 -5.99 -20.16 -1.03
N MET A 139 -7.23 -19.79 -0.71
CA MET A 139 -7.88 -18.62 -1.31
C MET A 139 -7.18 -17.32 -0.90
N GLN A 140 -6.61 -17.23 0.30
CA GLN A 140 -5.82 -16.08 0.76
C GLN A 140 -4.63 -15.86 -0.16
N VAL A 141 -3.86 -16.91 -0.44
CA VAL A 141 -2.70 -16.83 -1.34
C VAL A 141 -3.16 -16.42 -2.74
N VAL A 142 -4.21 -17.05 -3.27
CA VAL A 142 -4.74 -16.77 -4.62
C VAL A 142 -5.24 -15.33 -4.74
N PHE A 143 -6.01 -14.83 -3.77
CA PHE A 143 -6.55 -13.47 -3.81
C PHE A 143 -5.48 -12.40 -3.55
N VAL A 144 -4.48 -12.65 -2.71
CA VAL A 144 -3.32 -11.75 -2.62
C VAL A 144 -2.59 -11.71 -3.98
N MET A 145 -2.35 -12.86 -4.60
CA MET A 145 -1.70 -12.91 -5.92
C MET A 145 -2.50 -12.17 -7.00
N ALA A 146 -3.82 -12.33 -7.01
CA ALA A 146 -4.72 -11.63 -7.91
C ALA A 146 -4.77 -10.11 -7.62
N GLY A 147 -4.82 -9.72 -6.35
CA GLY A 147 -4.80 -8.32 -5.93
C GLY A 147 -3.52 -7.60 -6.35
N VAL A 148 -2.36 -8.25 -6.17
CA VAL A 148 -1.08 -7.72 -6.66
C VAL A 148 -1.04 -7.67 -8.18
N TRP A 149 -1.67 -8.60 -8.90
CA TRP A 149 -1.76 -8.55 -10.37
C TRP A 149 -2.59 -7.34 -10.84
N VAL A 150 -3.73 -7.09 -10.22
CA VAL A 150 -4.54 -5.89 -10.47
C VAL A 150 -3.76 -4.62 -10.07
N GLY A 151 -3.01 -4.67 -8.97
CA GLY A 151 -2.10 -3.62 -8.54
C GLY A 151 -1.00 -3.34 -9.57
N ALA A 152 -0.43 -4.36 -10.21
CA ALA A 152 0.56 -4.22 -11.27
C ALA A 152 -0.02 -3.53 -12.51
N LEU A 153 -1.24 -3.88 -12.90
CA LEU A 153 -1.96 -3.16 -13.96
C LEU A 153 -2.12 -1.69 -13.58
N TYR A 154 -2.67 -1.43 -12.40
CA TYR A 154 -2.93 -0.07 -11.89
C TYR A 154 -1.66 0.79 -11.86
N PHE A 155 -0.57 0.29 -11.28
CA PHE A 155 0.73 0.97 -11.28
C PHE A 155 1.31 1.14 -12.68
N GLY A 156 1.12 0.16 -13.56
CA GLY A 156 1.52 0.26 -14.96
C GLY A 156 0.81 1.40 -15.70
N MET A 157 -0.51 1.56 -15.48
CA MET A 157 -1.28 2.66 -16.07
C MET A 157 -0.79 4.03 -15.57
N ILE A 158 -0.60 4.17 -14.25
CA ILE A 158 -0.07 5.39 -13.63
C ILE A 158 1.33 5.70 -14.17
N ALA A 159 2.21 4.69 -14.21
CA ALA A 159 3.59 4.84 -14.67
C ALA A 159 3.67 5.32 -16.12
N GLN A 160 2.84 4.79 -17.02
CA GLN A 160 2.79 5.26 -18.41
C GLN A 160 2.35 6.71 -18.50
N GLN A 161 1.31 7.09 -17.75
CA GLN A 161 0.81 8.46 -17.76
C GLN A 161 1.82 9.46 -17.16
N VAL A 162 2.52 9.09 -16.10
CA VAL A 162 3.57 9.92 -15.48
C VAL A 162 4.83 9.99 -16.34
N ARG A 163 5.20 8.90 -17.04
CA ARG A 163 6.41 8.86 -17.89
C ARG A 163 6.22 9.53 -19.24
N ASP A 164 5.19 9.11 -19.96
CA ASP A 164 5.03 9.37 -21.39
C ASP A 164 3.83 10.27 -21.68
N GLY A 165 2.94 10.50 -20.71
CA GLY A 165 1.70 11.24 -20.89
C GLY A 165 0.71 10.55 -21.84
N ARG A 166 0.95 9.28 -22.15
CA ARG A 166 0.21 8.48 -23.15
C ARG A 166 -0.08 7.10 -22.59
N PHE A 167 -1.21 6.54 -23.03
CA PHE A 167 -1.62 5.18 -22.66
C PHE A 167 -1.33 4.21 -23.80
N ASN A 168 -0.53 3.18 -23.53
CA ASN A 168 -0.21 2.09 -24.45
C ASN A 168 -0.61 0.75 -23.84
N PHE A 169 -1.78 0.25 -24.28
CA PHE A 169 -2.35 -1.00 -23.81
C PHE A 169 -1.47 -2.22 -24.13
N ARG A 170 -0.80 -2.23 -25.29
CA ARG A 170 0.09 -3.35 -25.68
C ARG A 170 1.30 -3.42 -24.75
N GLU A 171 1.90 -2.29 -24.42
CA GLU A 171 2.99 -2.25 -23.45
C GLU A 171 2.53 -2.70 -22.06
N LEU A 172 1.33 -2.31 -21.63
CA LEU A 172 0.76 -2.70 -20.34
C LEU A 172 0.60 -4.22 -20.23
N VAL A 173 -0.08 -4.85 -21.21
CA VAL A 173 -0.38 -6.29 -21.18
C VAL A 173 0.87 -7.14 -21.35
N THR A 174 1.87 -6.69 -22.11
CA THR A 174 3.12 -7.44 -22.28
C THR A 174 4.02 -7.38 -21.05
N ARG A 175 3.96 -6.29 -20.27
CA ARG A 175 4.83 -6.10 -19.11
C ARG A 175 4.19 -6.50 -17.78
N VAL A 176 2.86 -6.51 -17.69
CA VAL A 176 2.15 -6.78 -16.44
C VAL A 176 2.63 -8.05 -15.74
N TRP A 177 2.93 -9.11 -16.48
CA TRP A 177 3.41 -10.37 -15.91
C TRP A 177 4.77 -10.24 -15.22
N ALA A 178 5.68 -9.47 -15.82
CA ALA A 178 7.00 -9.22 -15.24
C ALA A 178 6.89 -8.29 -14.02
N ASP A 179 6.07 -7.24 -14.11
CA ASP A 179 5.84 -6.30 -13.00
C ASP A 179 5.12 -7.00 -11.85
N TRP A 180 4.13 -7.84 -12.12
CA TRP A 180 3.41 -8.67 -11.16
C TRP A 180 4.37 -9.58 -10.38
N LEU A 181 5.22 -10.35 -11.06
CA LEU A 181 6.18 -11.22 -10.39
C LEU A 181 7.16 -10.43 -9.51
N ARG A 182 7.63 -9.27 -9.99
CA ARG A 182 8.54 -8.41 -9.21
C ARG A 182 7.85 -7.82 -7.97
N LEU A 183 6.61 -7.36 -8.11
CA LEU A 183 5.82 -6.85 -6.99
C LEU A 183 5.48 -7.96 -5.98
N LEU A 184 5.21 -9.18 -6.45
CA LEU A 184 5.06 -10.35 -5.59
C LEU A 184 6.34 -10.65 -4.79
N ILE A 185 7.51 -10.57 -5.43
CA ILE A 185 8.79 -10.77 -4.72
C ILE A 185 9.03 -9.65 -3.71
N VAL A 186 8.72 -8.38 -4.04
CA VAL A 186 8.81 -7.26 -3.09
C VAL A 186 7.88 -7.49 -1.90
N LEU A 187 6.63 -7.89 -2.16
CA LEU A 187 5.66 -8.21 -1.11
C LEU A 187 6.14 -9.37 -0.24
N ALA A 188 6.60 -10.46 -0.84
CA ALA A 188 7.11 -11.61 -0.11
C ALA A 188 8.34 -11.24 0.74
N LEU A 189 9.27 -10.45 0.21
CA LEU A 189 10.43 -9.95 0.96
C LEU A 189 10.02 -9.07 2.13
N ALA A 190 9.04 -8.18 1.92
CA ALA A 190 8.50 -7.33 2.99
C ALA A 190 7.84 -8.17 4.08
N LEU A 191 7.02 -9.18 3.72
CA LEU A 191 6.38 -10.08 4.68
C LEU A 191 7.40 -10.92 5.46
N VAL A 192 8.42 -11.47 4.79
CA VAL A 192 9.50 -12.22 5.44
C VAL A 192 10.25 -11.31 6.41
N LEU A 193 10.57 -10.07 6.01
CA LEU A 193 11.26 -9.12 6.88
C LEU A 193 10.43 -8.73 8.11
N ILE A 194 9.13 -8.46 7.91
CA ILE A 194 8.18 -8.18 9.00
C ILE A 194 8.09 -9.39 9.93
N PHE A 195 8.05 -10.61 9.41
CA PHE A 195 7.99 -11.82 10.23
C PHE A 195 9.28 -12.04 11.03
N LEU A 196 10.45 -11.93 10.37
CA LEU A 196 11.75 -12.13 10.99
C LEU A 196 12.05 -11.11 12.09
N ILE A 197 11.57 -9.87 11.97
CA ILE A 197 11.73 -8.84 13.00
C ILE A 197 10.59 -8.93 14.04
N GLY A 198 9.36 -9.07 13.57
CA GLY A 198 8.15 -9.00 14.38
C GLY A 198 7.97 -10.18 15.32
N ALA A 199 8.21 -11.41 14.87
CA ALA A 199 8.01 -12.60 15.70
C ALA A 199 8.94 -12.63 16.92
N PRO A 200 10.28 -12.41 16.79
CA PRO A 200 11.16 -12.32 17.95
C PRO A 200 10.79 -11.14 18.86
N THR A 201 10.44 -10.00 18.28
CA THR A 201 10.03 -8.81 19.03
C THR A 201 8.80 -9.09 19.89
N PHE A 202 7.81 -9.80 19.34
CA PHE A 202 6.61 -10.15 20.09
C PHE A 202 6.95 -11.03 21.29
N VAL A 203 7.80 -12.05 21.10
CA VAL A 203 8.26 -12.91 22.20
C VAL A 203 9.01 -12.10 23.27
N ILE A 204 9.95 -11.25 22.87
CA ILE A 204 10.73 -10.40 23.79
C ILE A 204 9.80 -9.44 24.54
N ALA A 205 8.84 -8.82 23.85
CA ALA A 205 7.87 -7.93 24.46
C ALA A 205 6.94 -8.65 25.44
N SER A 206 6.50 -9.88 25.12
CA SER A 206 5.70 -10.70 26.04
C SER A 206 6.47 -11.04 27.31
N VAL A 207 7.75 -11.44 27.19
CA VAL A 207 8.60 -11.73 28.35
C VAL A 207 8.83 -10.46 29.18
N ALA A 208 9.12 -9.33 28.55
CA ALA A 208 9.31 -8.05 29.26
C ALA A 208 8.03 -7.60 29.98
N SER A 209 6.86 -7.81 29.36
CA SER A 209 5.56 -7.49 29.94
C SER A 209 5.25 -8.29 31.20
N ALA A 210 5.80 -9.49 31.35
CA ALA A 210 5.63 -10.30 32.56
C ALA A 210 6.31 -9.66 33.79
N PHE A 211 7.36 -8.87 33.58
CA PHE A 211 8.01 -8.09 34.65
C PHE A 211 7.34 -6.72 34.85
N ASN A 212 7.10 -6.00 33.75
CA ASN A 212 6.43 -4.71 33.77
C ASN A 212 5.73 -4.47 32.42
N PRO A 213 4.39 -4.30 32.39
CA PRO A 213 3.64 -4.06 31.16
C PRO A 213 4.18 -2.89 30.32
N LEU A 214 4.69 -1.83 30.95
CA LEU A 214 5.25 -0.67 30.25
C LEU A 214 6.46 -1.04 29.40
N LEU A 215 7.32 -1.97 29.87
CA LEU A 215 8.48 -2.42 29.09
C LEU A 215 8.06 -3.13 27.81
N GLY A 216 7.02 -3.98 27.88
CA GLY A 216 6.44 -4.63 26.71
C GLY A 216 5.96 -3.61 25.68
N TYR A 217 5.19 -2.60 26.10
CA TYR A 217 4.71 -1.53 25.22
C TYR A 217 5.87 -0.72 24.60
N LEU A 218 6.89 -0.36 25.39
CA LEU A 218 8.04 0.39 24.88
C LEU A 218 8.80 -0.37 23.80
N ILE A 219 9.02 -1.68 23.99
CA ILE A 219 9.67 -2.53 22.98
C ILE A 219 8.85 -2.56 21.69
N LEU A 220 7.53 -2.75 21.78
CA LEU A 220 6.64 -2.74 20.61
C LEU A 220 6.64 -1.39 19.89
N VAL A 221 6.66 -0.27 20.62
CA VAL A 221 6.73 1.08 20.03
C VAL A 221 8.06 1.31 19.32
N VAL A 222 9.19 0.95 19.95
CA VAL A 222 10.53 1.15 19.37
C VAL A 222 10.70 0.31 18.10
N VAL A 223 10.37 -0.98 18.15
CA VAL A 223 10.49 -1.85 16.98
C VAL A 223 9.44 -1.50 15.91
N GLY A 224 8.22 -1.17 16.31
CA GLY A 224 7.17 -0.71 15.39
C GLY A 224 7.59 0.56 14.64
N THR A 225 8.26 1.49 15.33
CA THR A 225 8.86 2.68 14.70
C THR A 225 9.98 2.29 13.73
N GLY A 226 10.84 1.35 14.09
CA GLY A 226 11.86 0.81 13.19
C GLY A 226 11.27 0.17 11.93
N LEU A 227 10.22 -0.64 12.07
CA LEU A 227 9.49 -1.25 10.95
C LEU A 227 8.84 -0.19 10.06
N LEU A 228 8.25 0.86 10.65
CA LEU A 228 7.71 1.98 9.89
C LEU A 228 8.80 2.63 9.02
N TRP A 229 10.00 2.83 9.55
CA TRP A 229 11.12 3.33 8.76
C TRP A 229 11.50 2.39 7.62
N VAL A 230 11.59 1.08 7.87
CA VAL A 230 11.83 0.08 6.83
C VAL A 230 10.79 0.18 5.70
N LEU A 231 9.51 0.35 6.04
CA LEU A 231 8.44 0.54 5.06
C LEU A 231 8.60 1.83 4.26
N ILE A 232 8.99 2.95 4.90
CA ILE A 232 9.29 4.20 4.18
C ILE A 232 10.46 3.99 3.20
N PHE A 233 11.54 3.35 3.64
CA PHE A 233 12.71 3.05 2.82
C PHE A 233 12.40 2.12 1.63
N GLY A 234 11.48 1.17 1.81
CA GLY A 234 10.98 0.29 0.76
C GLY A 234 9.83 0.88 -0.07
N GLY A 235 9.22 1.98 0.37
CA GLY A 235 7.97 2.51 -0.18
C GLY A 235 8.06 2.95 -1.63
N PHE A 236 9.25 3.30 -2.13
CA PHE A 236 9.48 3.65 -3.53
C PHE A 236 9.98 2.49 -4.41
N ALA A 237 10.12 1.29 -3.87
CA ALA A 237 10.54 0.13 -4.66
C ALA A 237 9.59 -0.20 -5.83
N PRO A 238 8.24 -0.19 -5.65
CA PRO A 238 7.30 -0.36 -6.76
C PRO A 238 7.50 0.67 -7.87
N HIS A 239 7.77 1.92 -7.49
CA HIS A 239 7.99 3.03 -8.42
C HIS A 239 9.25 2.80 -9.26
N GLY A 240 10.36 2.38 -8.64
CA GLY A 240 11.59 2.06 -9.38
C GLY A 240 11.43 0.88 -10.35
N ILE A 241 10.66 -0.13 -9.96
CA ILE A 241 10.41 -1.32 -10.78
C ILE A 241 9.52 -0.98 -11.98
N VAL A 242 8.37 -0.35 -11.73
CA VAL A 242 7.33 -0.15 -12.74
C VAL A 242 7.58 1.12 -13.58
N LEU A 243 7.98 2.23 -12.96
CA LEU A 243 8.20 3.50 -13.67
C LEU A 243 9.50 3.48 -14.49
N GLN A 244 10.60 3.10 -13.84
CA GLN A 244 11.95 3.15 -14.43
C GLN A 244 12.37 1.84 -15.09
N LYS A 245 11.48 0.82 -15.10
CA LYS A 245 11.72 -0.49 -15.71
C LYS A 245 12.98 -1.18 -15.17
N ARG A 246 13.44 -0.83 -13.95
CA ARG A 246 14.65 -1.42 -13.36
C ARG A 246 14.34 -2.83 -12.84
N GLY A 247 15.39 -3.66 -12.77
CA GLY A 247 15.29 -4.94 -12.08
C GLY A 247 15.01 -4.76 -10.59
N LEU A 248 14.57 -5.83 -9.92
CA LEU A 248 14.19 -5.83 -8.50
C LEU A 248 15.20 -5.15 -7.58
N PHE A 249 16.47 -5.59 -7.63
CA PHE A 249 17.54 -5.05 -6.79
C PHE A 249 17.86 -3.58 -7.12
N GLY A 250 17.81 -3.21 -8.41
CA GLY A 250 18.02 -1.84 -8.84
C GLY A 250 16.94 -0.90 -8.31
N GLY A 251 15.67 -1.34 -8.34
CA GLY A 251 14.55 -0.57 -7.80
C GLY A 251 14.63 -0.38 -6.28
N LEU A 252 14.99 -1.44 -5.54
CA LEU A 252 15.18 -1.37 -4.09
C LEU A 252 16.33 -0.45 -3.69
N LEU A 253 17.49 -0.59 -4.34
CA LEU A 253 18.65 0.27 -4.06
C LEU A 253 18.39 1.74 -4.42
N ASP A 254 17.69 1.99 -5.52
CA ASP A 254 17.29 3.34 -5.88
C ASP A 254 16.29 3.93 -4.87
N SER A 255 15.34 3.14 -4.37
CA SER A 255 14.44 3.54 -3.29
C SER A 255 15.24 3.96 -2.06
N LEU A 256 16.15 3.11 -1.59
CA LEU A 256 17.01 3.39 -0.43
C LEU A 256 17.81 4.69 -0.62
N ARG A 257 18.50 4.84 -1.75
CA ARG A 257 19.31 6.03 -2.03
C ARG A 257 18.47 7.30 -2.09
N LEU A 258 17.31 7.23 -2.75
CA LEU A 258 16.42 8.39 -2.89
C LEU A 258 15.89 8.82 -1.53
N VAL A 259 15.44 7.89 -0.69
CA VAL A 259 14.95 8.19 0.67
C VAL A 259 16.08 8.72 1.54
N GLN A 260 17.28 8.12 1.51
CA GLN A 260 18.43 8.61 2.28
C GLN A 260 18.80 10.06 1.93
N SER A 261 18.82 10.40 0.64
CA SER A 261 19.14 11.77 0.19
C SER A 261 18.00 12.78 0.37
N ASN A 262 16.75 12.32 0.55
CA ASN A 262 15.55 13.17 0.63
C ASN A 262 14.68 12.78 1.83
N LEU A 263 15.29 12.40 2.95
CA LEU A 263 14.57 11.81 4.08
C LEU A 263 13.47 12.73 4.64
N PRO A 264 13.72 14.02 4.96
CA PRO A 264 12.67 14.86 5.51
C PRO A 264 11.55 15.11 4.50
N GLN A 265 11.85 15.27 3.21
CA GLN A 265 10.84 15.47 2.17
C GLN A 265 10.02 14.19 1.91
N THR A 266 10.66 13.02 1.99
CA THR A 266 10.01 11.73 1.84
C THR A 266 9.07 11.45 3.01
N ALA A 267 9.58 11.61 4.24
CA ALA A 267 8.80 11.41 5.45
C ALA A 267 7.60 12.36 5.51
N SER A 268 7.81 13.64 5.17
CA SER A 268 6.71 14.62 5.12
C SER A 268 5.72 14.33 3.99
N LEU A 269 6.15 13.89 2.80
CA LEU A 269 5.23 13.43 1.76
C LEU A 269 4.36 12.28 2.27
N PHE A 270 4.96 11.19 2.79
CA PHE A 270 4.21 10.04 3.29
C PHE A 270 3.28 10.44 4.45
N ALA A 271 3.71 11.30 5.36
CA ALA A 271 2.87 11.83 6.43
C ALA A 271 1.68 12.63 5.88
N THR A 272 1.91 13.57 4.95
CA THR A 272 0.86 14.36 4.31
C THR A 272 -0.12 13.47 3.55
N LEU A 273 0.36 12.52 2.75
CA LEU A 273 -0.51 11.61 2.01
C LEU A 273 -1.31 10.69 2.95
N THR A 274 -0.71 10.24 4.05
CA THR A 274 -1.40 9.45 5.07
C THR A 274 -2.49 10.27 5.75
N LEU A 275 -2.22 11.52 6.12
CA LEU A 275 -3.23 12.42 6.70
C LEU A 275 -4.38 12.71 5.73
N ILE A 276 -4.06 12.97 4.46
CA ILE A 276 -5.06 13.17 3.40
C ILE A 276 -5.94 11.91 3.27
N ASN A 277 -5.33 10.73 3.16
CA ASN A 277 -6.08 9.48 3.03
C ASN A 277 -6.92 9.19 4.27
N LEU A 278 -6.38 9.36 5.49
CA LEU A 278 -7.13 9.12 6.73
C LEU A 278 -8.34 10.06 6.86
N GLY A 279 -8.13 11.36 6.63
CA GLY A 279 -9.20 12.36 6.71
C GLY A 279 -10.26 12.15 5.64
N LEU A 280 -9.86 11.96 4.39
CA LEU A 280 -10.79 11.80 3.28
C LEU A 280 -11.49 10.44 3.28
N SER A 281 -10.83 9.33 3.62
CA SER A 281 -11.50 8.04 3.75
C SER A 281 -12.56 8.07 4.85
N THR A 282 -12.36 8.85 5.92
CA THR A 282 -13.39 9.06 6.95
C THR A 282 -14.59 9.83 6.38
N LEU A 283 -14.36 10.94 5.67
CA LEU A 283 -15.42 11.76 5.08
C LEU A 283 -16.21 11.02 4.00
N TRP A 284 -15.51 10.34 3.08
CA TRP A 284 -16.11 9.54 2.02
C TRP A 284 -16.80 8.27 2.55
N GLY A 285 -16.46 7.85 3.76
CA GLY A 285 -17.11 6.78 4.51
C GLY A 285 -18.25 7.22 5.43
N LEU A 286 -18.71 8.48 5.38
CA LEU A 286 -19.88 8.90 6.15
C LEU A 286 -21.23 8.36 5.62
N PRO A 287 -21.45 8.23 4.30
CA PRO A 287 -22.71 7.70 3.81
C PRO A 287 -23.03 6.31 4.35
N ALA A 288 -24.31 6.07 4.64
CA ALA A 288 -24.81 4.78 5.09
C ALA A 288 -24.68 3.71 3.99
N ASP A 289 -24.40 2.47 4.39
CA ASP A 289 -24.14 1.35 3.48
C ASP A 289 -25.32 1.05 2.53
N ALA A 290 -26.55 1.28 3.00
CA ALA A 290 -27.78 1.11 2.22
C ALA A 290 -28.12 2.32 1.32
N SER A 291 -27.32 3.39 1.34
CA SER A 291 -27.59 4.61 0.60
C SER A 291 -26.81 4.66 -0.71
N TRP A 292 -27.47 5.08 -1.79
CA TRP A 292 -26.81 5.43 -3.05
C TRP A 292 -25.80 6.58 -2.91
N LEU A 293 -25.86 7.37 -1.84
CA LEU A 293 -24.84 8.37 -1.51
C LEU A 293 -23.45 7.74 -1.30
N LEU A 294 -23.38 6.46 -0.92
CA LEU A 294 -22.10 5.76 -0.80
C LEU A 294 -21.38 5.63 -2.15
N LEU A 295 -22.09 5.63 -3.28
CA LEU A 295 -21.46 5.64 -4.61
C LEU A 295 -20.64 6.92 -4.84
N LEU A 296 -21.12 8.06 -4.34
CA LEU A 296 -20.37 9.32 -4.35
C LEU A 296 -19.11 9.20 -3.47
N GLY A 297 -19.25 8.57 -2.29
CA GLY A 297 -18.14 8.28 -1.38
C GLY A 297 -17.06 7.42 -2.03
N ILE A 298 -17.46 6.29 -2.60
CA ILE A 298 -16.58 5.37 -3.34
C ILE A 298 -15.87 6.11 -4.49
N SER A 299 -16.62 6.89 -5.28
CA SER A 299 -16.06 7.64 -6.42
C SER A 299 -15.04 8.70 -5.98
N GLY A 300 -15.38 9.48 -4.95
CA GLY A 300 -14.49 10.49 -4.37
C GLY A 300 -13.22 9.87 -3.79
N HIS A 301 -13.36 8.78 -3.05
CA HIS A 301 -12.22 8.03 -2.53
C HIS A 301 -11.33 7.49 -3.65
N ALA A 302 -11.90 6.88 -4.69
CA ALA A 302 -11.14 6.34 -5.82
C ALA A 302 -10.31 7.43 -6.52
N ILE A 303 -10.87 8.63 -6.72
CA ILE A 303 -10.15 9.78 -7.31
C ILE A 303 -8.98 10.20 -6.42
N VAL A 304 -9.24 10.42 -5.12
CA VAL A 304 -8.24 10.88 -4.14
C VAL A 304 -7.13 9.85 -3.97
N ALA A 305 -7.48 8.59 -3.80
CA ALA A 305 -6.51 7.50 -3.66
C ALA A 305 -5.64 7.38 -4.93
N THR A 306 -6.24 7.53 -6.11
CA THR A 306 -5.49 7.52 -7.37
C THR A 306 -4.55 8.72 -7.48
N ALA A 307 -5.01 9.91 -7.09
CA ALA A 307 -4.20 11.12 -7.13
C ALA A 307 -3.02 11.06 -6.13
N THR A 308 -3.24 10.53 -4.92
CA THR A 308 -2.18 10.40 -3.90
C THR A 308 -1.15 9.34 -4.30
N VAL A 309 -1.56 8.19 -4.85
CA VAL A 309 -0.63 7.22 -5.43
C VAL A 309 0.13 7.85 -6.59
N THR A 310 -0.54 8.53 -7.51
CA THR A 310 0.13 9.20 -8.65
C THR A 310 1.12 10.26 -8.19
N ALA A 311 0.83 11.00 -7.12
CA ALA A 311 1.74 11.97 -6.52
C ALA A 311 3.05 11.33 -6.05
N THR A 312 3.01 10.10 -5.51
CA THR A 312 4.24 9.36 -5.17
C THR A 312 5.07 8.99 -6.40
N PHE A 313 4.43 8.66 -7.53
CA PHE A 313 5.12 8.43 -8.81
C PHE A 313 5.77 9.69 -9.35
N VAL A 314 5.07 10.83 -9.33
CA VAL A 314 5.62 12.12 -9.76
C VAL A 314 6.81 12.52 -8.88
N PHE A 315 6.65 12.44 -7.56
CA PHE A 315 7.70 12.77 -6.59
C PHE A 315 8.97 11.93 -6.81
N TYR A 316 8.80 10.62 -7.03
CA TYR A 316 9.89 9.70 -7.32
C TYR A 316 10.56 10.03 -8.66
N GLN A 317 9.78 10.27 -9.71
CA GLN A 317 10.29 10.58 -11.05
C GLN A 317 11.17 11.83 -11.07
N ASP A 318 10.71 12.91 -10.45
CA ASP A 318 11.43 14.19 -10.46
C ASP A 318 12.76 14.11 -9.74
N ARG A 319 12.78 13.48 -8.56
CA ARG A 319 14.02 13.26 -7.78
C ARG A 319 14.98 12.32 -8.48
N TYR A 320 14.46 11.28 -9.12
CA TYR A 320 15.28 10.36 -9.89
C TYR A 320 15.93 11.06 -11.10
N ARG A 321 15.16 11.86 -11.86
CA ARG A 321 15.68 12.67 -12.98
C ARG A 321 16.75 13.66 -12.54
N TRP A 322 16.51 14.37 -11.44
CA TRP A 322 17.46 15.33 -10.88
C TRP A 322 18.77 14.65 -10.45
N TRP A 323 18.67 13.52 -9.75
CA TRP A 323 19.84 12.73 -9.34
C TRP A 323 20.67 12.26 -10.54
N GLN A 324 20.04 11.75 -11.60
CA GLN A 324 20.72 11.36 -12.83
C GLN A 324 21.41 12.55 -13.52
N ALA A 325 20.76 13.72 -13.53
CA ALA A 325 21.31 14.91 -14.16
C ALA A 325 22.54 15.43 -13.41
N MET A 326 22.52 15.44 -12.08
CA MET A 326 23.68 15.80 -11.26
C MET A 326 24.87 14.87 -11.48
N GLN A 327 24.64 13.55 -11.55
CA GLN A 327 25.72 12.59 -11.81
C GLN A 327 26.43 12.86 -13.13
N LYS A 328 25.67 13.14 -14.19
CA LYS A 328 26.23 13.48 -15.50
C LYS A 328 27.11 14.73 -15.43
N THR A 329 26.64 15.78 -14.77
CA THR A 329 27.41 17.02 -14.57
C THR A 329 28.71 16.79 -13.82
N THR A 330 28.70 15.98 -12.75
CA THR A 330 29.92 15.63 -11.99
C THR A 330 30.92 14.83 -12.82
N THR A 331 30.45 13.85 -13.60
CA THR A 331 31.32 13.06 -14.48
C THR A 331 31.97 13.93 -15.56
N THR A 332 31.19 14.75 -16.27
CA THR A 332 31.71 15.67 -17.31
C THR A 332 32.71 16.68 -16.75
N ALA A 333 32.45 17.23 -15.56
CA ALA A 333 33.38 18.13 -14.88
C ALA A 333 34.70 17.44 -14.50
N HIS A 334 34.65 16.15 -14.14
CA HIS A 334 35.86 15.39 -13.83
C HIS A 334 36.68 15.06 -15.08
N THR A 335 36.02 14.77 -16.21
CA THR A 335 36.70 14.51 -17.50
C THR A 335 37.37 15.77 -18.04
N ALA A 336 36.69 16.92 -17.98
CA ALA A 336 37.22 18.22 -18.43
C ALA A 336 38.40 18.73 -17.58
N ARG A 337 38.55 18.29 -16.33
CA ARG A 337 39.72 18.60 -15.48
C ARG A 337 40.94 17.71 -15.76
N ARG A 338 40.78 16.62 -16.52
CA ARG A 338 41.85 15.65 -16.83
C ARG A 338 42.40 15.79 -18.25
N SER A 339 41.74 16.57 -19.11
CA SER A 339 42.18 16.95 -20.46
C SER A 339 42.91 18.29 -20.44
#